data_AF-A0A820JQ41-F1
#
_entry.id   AF-A0A820JQ41-F1
#
_cell.length_a   1.000
_cell.length_b   1.000
_cell.length_c   1.000
_cell.angle_alpha   90.00
_cell.angle_beta   90.00
_cell.angle_gamma   90.00
#
_symmetry.space_group_name_H-M   'P 1'
#
loop_
_entity.id
_entity.type
_entity.pdbx_description
1 polymer ?
#
loop_
_entity_poly.entity_id
_entity_poly.type
_entity_poly.pdbx_seq_one_letter_code
_entity_poly.pdbx_strand_id
1 'polypeptide(L)'
;GQNSTINIPIITDNVALIIRINDNGDASIIYLGKRLRNDADYTSIPNSVANGDYTGLYSSAYTPSGTRNLLEPAIQVIHADGNPSLDLKYVRHQQDTKNQPNGVILTTIYL
;
A
#
# COMPACT_ATOMS: atom_id res chain seq x y z
N GLY A 1 -20.06 -2.43 12.61
CA GLY A 1 -18.89 -1.71 13.14
C GLY A 1 -18.20 -1.08 11.95
N GLN A 2 -17.82 0.20 12.03
CA GLN A 2 -17.22 0.89 10.90
C GLN A 2 -15.83 0.31 10.62
N ASN A 3 -15.69 -0.42 9.52
CA ASN A 3 -14.39 -0.86 8.99
C ASN A 3 -13.58 0.39 8.62
N SER A 4 -12.52 0.65 9.38
CA SER A 4 -11.74 1.88 9.26
C SER A 4 -10.64 1.68 8.23
N THR A 5 -10.95 1.97 6.96
CA THR A 5 -9.96 1.97 5.89
C THR A 5 -9.07 3.21 5.97
N ILE A 6 -7.76 3.03 5.96
CA ILE A 6 -6.79 4.15 5.99
C ILE A 6 -6.30 4.40 4.56
N ASN A 7 -6.51 5.61 4.04
CA ASN A 7 -5.93 6.04 2.77
C ASN A 7 -4.65 6.83 3.02
N ILE A 8 -3.58 6.45 2.34
CA ILE A 8 -2.26 7.10 2.37
C ILE A 8 -2.01 7.69 0.98
N PRO A 9 -2.40 8.95 0.74
CA PRO A 9 -2.21 9.60 -0.56
C PRO A 9 -0.78 10.12 -0.71
N ILE A 10 -0.17 9.82 -1.85
CA ILE A 10 1.11 10.38 -2.30
C ILE A 10 0.83 11.09 -3.62
N ILE A 11 0.73 12.42 -3.55
CA ILE A 11 0.22 13.24 -4.66
C ILE A 11 1.29 14.28 -5.01
N THR A 12 1.60 14.35 -6.30
CA THR A 12 2.40 15.40 -6.93
C THR A 12 1.50 16.24 -7.83
N ASP A 13 2.04 17.26 -8.49
CA ASP A 13 1.27 18.10 -9.42
C ASP A 13 0.60 17.30 -10.55
N ASN A 14 1.22 16.20 -10.99
CA ASN A 14 0.78 15.46 -12.18
C ASN A 14 0.35 14.02 -11.91
N VAL A 15 0.86 13.41 -10.84
CA VAL A 15 0.69 11.98 -10.54
C VAL A 15 0.20 11.80 -9.11
N ALA A 16 -0.72 10.86 -8.93
CA ALA A 16 -1.14 10.38 -7.63
C ALA A 16 -0.93 8.87 -7.52
N LEU A 17 -0.39 8.46 -6.38
CA LEU A 17 -0.33 7.11 -5.88
C LEU A 17 -1.17 7.04 -4.60
N ILE A 18 -2.17 6.18 -4.57
CA ILE A 18 -3.02 5.99 -3.40
C ILE A 18 -2.83 4.56 -2.89
N ILE A 19 -2.31 4.47 -1.68
CA ILE A 19 -2.19 3.22 -0.93
C ILE A 19 -3.33 3.17 0.08
N ARG A 20 -4.02 2.04 0.17
CA ARG A 20 -5.09 1.82 1.15
C ARG A 20 -4.73 0.65 2.04
N ILE A 21 -4.95 0.84 3.34
CA ILE A 21 -4.86 -0.22 4.34
C ILE A 21 -6.25 -0.80 4.55
N ASN A 22 -6.38 -2.12 4.35
CA ASN A 22 -7.61 -2.85 4.60
C ASN A 22 -7.74 -3.24 6.09
N ASP A 23 -8.86 -3.86 6.47
CA ASP A 23 -9.11 -4.27 7.86
C ASP A 23 -8.14 -5.35 8.38
N ASN A 24 -7.49 -6.08 7.46
CA ASN A 24 -6.46 -7.07 7.78
C ASN A 24 -5.06 -6.46 7.90
N GLY A 25 -4.91 -5.14 7.77
CA GLY A 25 -3.63 -4.45 7.81
C GLY A 25 -2.78 -4.58 6.53
N ASP A 26 -3.34 -5.14 5.44
CA ASP A 26 -2.61 -5.24 4.17
C ASP A 26 -2.62 -3.89 3.46
N ALA A 27 -1.45 -3.49 2.94
CA ALA A 27 -1.28 -2.26 2.17
C ALA A 27 -1.40 -2.55 0.68
N SER A 28 -2.43 -2.00 0.02
CA SER A 28 -2.68 -2.19 -1.42
C SER A 28 -2.64 -0.86 -2.18
N ILE A 29 -2.06 -0.86 -3.37
CA ILE A 29 -2.16 0.24 -4.33
C ILE A 29 -3.53 0.18 -4.99
N ILE A 30 -4.38 1.18 -4.73
CA ILE A 30 -5.71 1.28 -5.32
C ILE A 30 -5.78 2.23 -6.51
N TYR A 31 -4.78 3.11 -6.65
CA TYR A 31 -4.67 4.05 -7.76
C TYR A 31 -3.20 4.42 -7.99
N LEU A 32 -2.77 4.37 -9.25
CA LEU A 32 -1.53 4.97 -9.72
C LEU A 32 -1.80 5.58 -11.09
N GLY A 33 -1.73 6.90 -11.18
CA GLY A 33 -2.08 7.60 -12.42
C GLY A 33 -2.07 9.11 -12.30
N LYS A 34 -2.71 9.77 -13.27
CA LYS A 34 -2.80 11.24 -13.29
C LYS A 34 -3.52 11.77 -12.04
N ARG A 35 -3.06 12.89 -11.47
CA ARG A 35 -3.80 13.53 -10.37
C ARG A 35 -5.25 13.83 -10.81
N LEU A 36 -6.21 13.43 -9.98
CA LEU A 36 -7.63 13.72 -10.16
C LEU A 36 -7.89 15.20 -9.89
N ARG A 37 -8.99 15.73 -10.43
CA ARG A 37 -9.33 17.13 -10.22
C ARG A 37 -9.60 17.46 -8.75
N ASN A 38 -10.23 16.54 -8.02
CA ASN A 38 -10.46 16.69 -6.58
C ASN A 38 -9.83 15.52 -5.84
N ASP A 39 -9.00 15.82 -4.83
CA ASP A 39 -8.33 14.77 -4.04
C ASP A 39 -9.34 13.96 -3.19
N ALA A 40 -10.52 14.49 -2.91
CA ALA A 40 -11.59 13.75 -2.26
C ALA A 40 -12.12 12.57 -3.11
N ASP A 41 -11.97 12.63 -4.44
CA ASP A 41 -12.51 11.60 -5.34
C ASP A 41 -11.78 10.24 -5.13
N TYR A 42 -10.57 10.25 -4.56
CA TYR A 42 -9.82 9.03 -4.24
C TYR A 42 -10.50 8.14 -3.20
N THR A 43 -11.32 8.69 -2.31
CA THR A 43 -12.03 7.87 -1.30
C THR A 43 -13.09 6.98 -1.93
N SER A 44 -13.61 7.38 -3.09
CA SER A 44 -14.67 6.67 -3.81
C SER A 44 -14.15 5.57 -4.74
N ILE A 45 -12.83 5.48 -4.92
CA ILE A 45 -12.23 4.41 -5.72
C ILE A 45 -12.42 3.08 -4.96
N PRO A 46 -13.14 2.10 -5.53
CA PRO A 46 -13.32 0.80 -4.90
C PRO A 46 -11.97 0.09 -4.79
N ASN A 47 -11.85 -0.89 -3.89
CA ASN A 47 -10.69 -1.76 -3.91
C ASN A 47 -10.71 -2.56 -5.21
N SER A 48 -9.82 -2.21 -6.13
CA SER A 48 -9.59 -2.95 -7.36
C SER A 48 -8.96 -4.29 -7.01
N VAL A 49 -9.78 -5.33 -6.85
CA VAL A 49 -9.27 -6.70 -6.84
C VAL A 49 -8.88 -7.00 -8.29
N ALA A 50 -7.60 -7.27 -8.56
CA ALA A 50 -7.22 -7.70 -9.89
C ALA A 50 -8.01 -8.96 -10.25
N ASN A 51 -8.54 -9.06 -11.47
CA ASN A 51 -9.34 -10.20 -11.88
C ASN A 51 -8.55 -11.51 -11.65
N GLY A 52 -9.08 -12.39 -10.80
CA GLY A 52 -8.42 -13.65 -10.43
C GLY A 52 -7.45 -13.56 -9.25
N ASP A 53 -7.35 -12.42 -8.56
CA ASP A 53 -6.61 -12.29 -7.30
C ASP A 53 -7.42 -12.85 -6.13
N TYR A 54 -7.25 -14.14 -5.87
CA TYR A 54 -7.81 -14.80 -4.69
C TYR A 54 -6.97 -14.59 -3.43
N THR A 55 -5.78 -14.00 -3.57
CA THR A 55 -4.81 -13.87 -2.48
C THR A 55 -4.87 -12.51 -1.84
N GLY A 56 -5.39 -11.49 -2.55
CA GLY A 56 -5.45 -10.10 -2.14
C GLY A 56 -4.09 -9.40 -2.20
N LEU A 57 -3.08 -10.04 -2.80
CA LEU A 57 -1.70 -9.57 -2.80
C LEU A 57 -1.25 -9.02 -4.15
N TYR A 58 -2.04 -9.14 -5.21
CA TYR A 58 -1.59 -8.69 -6.54
C TYR A 58 -1.49 -7.17 -6.63
N SER A 59 -2.29 -6.47 -5.83
CA SER A 59 -2.20 -5.03 -5.66
C SER A 59 -1.33 -4.61 -4.46
N SER A 60 -0.61 -5.54 -3.82
CA SER A 60 0.21 -5.21 -2.65
C SER A 60 1.21 -4.11 -2.98
N ALA A 61 1.28 -3.09 -2.11
CA ALA A 61 2.29 -2.05 -2.21
C ALA A 61 3.69 -2.61 -1.97
N TYR A 62 3.79 -3.74 -1.26
CA TYR A 62 5.05 -4.42 -0.99
C TYR A 62 4.80 -5.93 -0.81
N THR A 63 5.03 -6.69 -1.88
CA THR A 63 4.63 -8.11 -1.92
C THR A 63 5.62 -9.01 -1.15
N PRO A 64 5.19 -9.73 -0.10
CA PRO A 64 6.07 -10.62 0.66
C PRO A 64 6.20 -12.01 0.01
N SER A 65 7.25 -12.77 0.36
CA SER A 65 7.37 -14.18 0.01
C SER A 65 6.45 -15.07 0.86
N GLY A 66 5.99 -16.19 0.29
CA GLY A 66 5.22 -17.19 1.02
C GLY A 66 4.08 -17.79 0.20
N THR A 67 3.32 -18.69 0.82
CA THR A 67 2.35 -19.57 0.14
C THR A 67 1.20 -18.83 -0.53
N ARG A 68 0.83 -17.64 -0.04
CA ARG A 68 -0.24 -16.82 -0.65
C ARG A 68 0.26 -15.99 -1.82
N ASN A 69 1.56 -15.81 -2.01
CA ASN A 69 2.09 -14.99 -3.08
C ASN A 69 2.46 -15.87 -4.29
N LEU A 70 1.72 -15.69 -5.39
CA LEU A 70 1.97 -16.35 -6.68
C LEU A 70 2.80 -15.47 -7.64
N LEU A 71 3.20 -14.27 -7.20
CA LEU A 71 4.02 -13.31 -7.93
C LEU A 71 5.47 -13.32 -7.40
N GLU A 72 6.38 -12.67 -8.15
CA GLU A 72 7.74 -12.42 -7.67
C GLU A 72 7.70 -11.53 -6.41
N PRO A 73 8.26 -11.96 -5.27
CA PRO A 73 8.23 -11.19 -4.04
C PRO A 73 9.17 -9.99 -4.12
N ALA A 74 8.75 -8.85 -3.55
CA ALA A 74 9.61 -7.68 -3.36
C ALA A 74 10.60 -7.89 -2.20
N ILE A 75 10.26 -8.78 -1.25
CA ILE A 75 11.08 -9.12 -0.09
C ILE A 75 10.92 -10.60 0.30
N GLN A 76 12.02 -11.22 0.70
CA GLN A 76 12.04 -12.57 1.25
C GLN A 76 12.94 -12.64 2.49
N VAL A 77 12.46 -13.34 3.51
CA VAL A 77 13.20 -13.67 4.73
C VAL A 77 13.10 -15.16 4.96
N ILE A 78 14.21 -15.80 5.30
CA ILE A 78 14.24 -17.21 5.72
C ILE A 78 14.33 -17.22 7.25
N HIS A 79 13.29 -17.73 7.91
CA HIS A 79 13.26 -17.88 9.35
C HIS A 79 14.20 -19.01 9.81
N ALA A 80 14.48 -19.08 11.12
CA ALA A 80 15.40 -20.08 11.68
C ALA A 80 14.94 -21.53 11.45
N ASP A 81 13.65 -21.76 11.23
CA ASP A 81 13.04 -23.04 10.90
C ASP A 81 13.06 -23.37 9.39
N GLY A 82 13.63 -22.50 8.57
CA GLY A 82 13.69 -22.62 7.12
C GLY A 82 12.44 -22.15 6.39
N ASN A 83 11.42 -21.65 7.08
CA ASN A 83 10.19 -21.16 6.46
C ASN A 83 10.43 -19.81 5.78
N PRO A 84 10.13 -19.64 4.47
CA PRO A 84 10.28 -18.36 3.78
C PRO A 84 9.03 -17.47 3.86
N SER A 85 7.99 -17.89 4.60
CA SER A 85 6.73 -17.15 4.67
C SER A 85 6.86 -15.88 5.48
N LEU A 86 6.39 -14.78 4.92
CA LEU A 86 6.38 -13.46 5.55
C LEU A 86 5.00 -12.82 5.34
N ASP A 87 4.47 -12.19 6.40
CA ASP A 87 3.20 -11.45 6.36
C ASP A 87 3.44 -10.08 6.98
N LEU A 88 3.49 -9.05 6.14
CA LEU A 88 3.78 -7.66 6.53
C LEU A 88 2.47 -6.91 6.80
N LYS A 89 2.42 -6.17 7.91
CA LYS A 89 1.19 -5.57 8.42
C LYS A 89 1.40 -4.13 8.78
N TYR A 90 0.54 -3.27 8.24
CA TYR A 90 0.58 -1.85 8.54
C TYR A 90 0.57 -1.57 10.05
N VAL A 91 1.58 -0.81 10.50
CA VAL A 91 1.71 -0.32 11.87
C VAL A 91 1.31 1.15 11.94
N ARG A 92 1.93 1.99 11.10
CA ARG A 92 1.71 3.44 11.04
C ARG A 92 2.30 4.04 9.76
N HIS A 93 1.98 5.30 9.49
CA HIS A 93 2.73 6.10 8.52
C HIS A 93 3.07 7.48 9.10
N GLN A 94 4.02 8.16 8.48
CA GLN A 94 4.42 9.52 8.80
C GLN A 94 4.58 10.33 7.50
N GLN A 95 4.13 11.58 7.52
CA GLN A 95 4.41 12.55 6.46
C GLN A 95 5.25 13.68 7.03
N ASP A 96 6.47 13.85 6.51
CA ASP A 96 7.37 14.92 6.89
C ASP A 96 7.44 15.96 5.78
N THR A 97 7.02 17.18 6.10
CA THR A 97 7.12 18.37 5.24
C THR A 97 8.11 19.40 5.78
N LYS A 98 8.58 19.26 7.02
CA LYS A 98 9.36 20.28 7.73
C LYS A 98 10.85 20.10 7.55
N ASN A 99 11.31 18.85 7.43
CA ASN A 99 12.72 18.54 7.20
C ASN A 99 13.03 18.23 5.73
N GLN A 100 12.17 18.70 4.82
CA GLN A 100 12.28 18.43 3.39
C GLN A 100 12.47 19.75 2.61
N PRO A 101 13.07 19.70 1.41
CA PRO A 101 13.10 20.84 0.50
C PRO A 101 11.68 21.35 0.19
N ASN A 102 11.58 22.61 -0.23
CA ASN A 102 10.29 23.21 -0.58
C ASN A 102 9.55 22.36 -1.63
N GLY A 103 8.29 22.04 -1.33
CA GLY A 103 7.42 21.26 -2.21
C GLY A 103 7.63 19.74 -2.13
N VAL A 104 8.49 19.24 -1.24
CA VAL A 104 8.72 17.81 -1.04
C VAL A 104 8.00 17.33 0.22
N ILE A 105 7.30 16.19 0.11
CA ILE A 105 6.66 15.50 1.23
C ILE A 105 7.25 14.09 1.29
N LEU A 106 7.97 13.77 2.37
CA LEU A 106 8.44 12.41 2.61
C LEU A 106 7.35 11.62 3.32
N THR A 107 6.83 10.57 2.67
CA THR A 107 5.91 9.62 3.31
C THR A 107 6.66 8.35 3.67
N THR A 108 6.70 8.01 4.96
CA THR A 108 7.28 6.75 5.46
C THR A 108 6.16 5.86 5.97
N ILE A 109 6.09 4.62 5.46
CA ILE A 109 5.11 3.62 5.85
C ILE A 109 5.84 2.50 6.61
N TYR A 110 5.32 2.13 7.78
CA TYR A 110 5.84 1.07 8.62
C TYR A 110 4.90 -0.13 8.51
N LEU A 111 5.45 -1.26 8.08
CA LEU A 111 4.79 -2.55 7.87
C LEU A 111 5.36 -3.63 8.80
#